data_AF-A0A811UYG0-F1
#
_entry.id   AF-A0A811UYG0-F1
#
_cell.length_a   1.000
_cell.length_b   1.000
_cell.length_c   1.000
_cell.angle_alpha   90.00
_cell.angle_beta   90.00
_cell.angle_gamma   90.00
#
_symmetry.space_group_name_H-M   'P 1'
#
loop_
_entity.id
_entity.type
_entity.pdbx_description
1 polymer ?
#
loop_
_entity_poly.entity_id
_entity_poly.type
_entity_poly.pdbx_seq_one_letter_code
_entity_poly.pdbx_strand_id
1 'polypeptide(L)'
;MPYYMFPGDKYPKYLSGSAYVMSADVVSRLYAAALNTTFIHIEDVYLTGMCAEKIHLPRRHNALFSYTRAKDWCSFRGSITQHEVKDESMLDAYLFVSNTSLYCAPPAKYMNKHLRKQIGCCYGSTVRTVRKIRMLRIILIQF
;
A
#
# COMPACT_ATOMS: atom_id res chain seq x y z
N MET A 1 10.07 22.94 0.43
CA MET A 1 9.56 23.27 1.79
C MET A 1 10.44 24.38 2.35
N PRO A 2 9.90 25.36 3.10
CA PRO A 2 10.73 26.40 3.70
C PRO A 2 11.82 25.83 4.61
N TYR A 3 13.00 26.43 4.61
CA TYR A 3 14.17 25.92 5.34
C TYR A 3 13.93 25.79 6.85
N TYR A 4 13.17 26.71 7.44
CA TYR A 4 12.81 26.65 8.86
C TYR A 4 11.93 25.44 9.24
N MET A 5 11.23 24.84 8.27
CA MET A 5 10.35 23.69 8.49
C MET A 5 11.09 22.38 8.21
N PHE A 6 11.94 22.35 7.20
CA PHE A 6 12.79 21.21 6.89
C PHE A 6 14.14 21.69 6.33
N PRO A 7 15.22 21.62 7.11
CA PRO A 7 16.53 22.14 6.71
C PRO A 7 17.32 21.19 5.80
N GLY A 8 16.84 19.97 5.58
CA GLY A 8 17.51 18.98 4.75
C GLY A 8 17.32 19.26 3.25
N ASP A 9 18.35 18.95 2.46
CA ASP A 9 18.31 19.15 1.00
C ASP A 9 17.39 18.14 0.29
N LYS A 10 17.15 16.98 0.90
CA LYS A 10 16.34 15.90 0.35
C LYS A 10 15.51 15.25 1.43
N TYR A 11 14.29 14.86 1.08
CA TYR A 11 13.46 14.05 1.95
C TYR A 11 14.07 12.65 2.16
N PRO A 12 13.89 12.07 3.35
CA PRO A 12 14.22 10.66 3.58
C PRO A 12 13.42 9.77 2.61
N LYS A 13 13.82 8.50 2.46
CA LYS A 13 12.98 7.56 1.70
C LYS A 13 11.61 7.44 2.37
N TYR A 14 10.53 7.66 1.65
CA TYR A 14 9.18 7.56 2.21
C TYR A 14 8.31 6.74 1.26
N LEU A 15 7.17 6.26 1.76
CA LEU A 15 6.14 5.64 0.94
C LEU A 15 5.17 6.75 0.52
N SER A 16 5.04 6.95 -0.78
CA SER A 16 4.02 7.82 -1.36
C SER A 16 2.93 6.96 -1.96
N GLY A 17 1.68 7.36 -1.76
CA GLY A 17 0.53 6.70 -2.39
C GLY A 17 -0.73 6.83 -1.56
N SER A 18 -1.83 6.28 -2.09
CA SER A 18 -3.16 6.41 -1.46
C SER A 18 -3.30 5.64 -0.15
N ALA A 19 -2.44 4.65 0.10
CA ALA A 19 -2.44 3.94 1.37
C ALA A 19 -1.09 3.27 1.66
N TYR A 20 -0.89 2.90 2.92
CA TYR A 20 0.17 1.99 3.34
C TYR A 20 -0.35 1.01 4.40
N VAL A 21 0.37 -0.11 4.51
CA VAL A 21 0.03 -1.21 5.42
C VAL A 21 1.17 -1.48 6.38
N MET A 22 0.86 -1.56 7.67
CA MET A 22 1.82 -1.93 8.71
C MET A 22 1.18 -2.80 9.79
N SER A 23 2.02 -3.48 10.56
CA SER A 23 1.58 -4.23 11.74
C SER A 23 1.37 -3.29 12.93
N ALA A 24 0.49 -3.66 13.86
CA ALA A 24 0.15 -2.82 15.01
C ALA A 24 1.33 -2.52 15.95
N ASP A 25 2.34 -3.37 16.02
CA ASP A 25 3.57 -3.09 16.81
C ASP A 25 4.41 -1.96 16.20
N VAL A 26 4.33 -1.75 14.89
CA VAL A 26 4.99 -0.63 14.21
C VAL A 26 4.33 0.69 14.58
N VAL A 27 3.01 0.70 14.78
CA VAL A 27 2.22 1.90 15.09
C VAL A 27 2.66 2.53 16.41
N SER A 28 2.84 1.72 17.46
CA SER A 28 3.29 2.23 18.76
C SER A 28 4.71 2.80 18.70
N ARG A 29 5.59 2.17 17.90
CA ARG A 29 6.97 2.65 17.67
C ARG A 29 7.01 3.95 16.88
N LEU A 30 6.21 4.05 15.81
CA LEU A 30 6.09 5.28 15.03
C LEU A 30 5.48 6.41 15.86
N TYR A 31 4.47 6.12 16.68
CA TYR A 31 3.89 7.09 17.62
C TYR A 31 4.94 7.65 18.58
N ALA A 32 5.73 6.78 19.23
CA ALA A 32 6.81 7.23 20.11
C ALA A 32 7.87 8.07 19.38
N ALA A 33 8.20 7.72 18.13
CA ALA A 33 9.13 8.50 17.30
C ALA A 33 8.54 9.85 16.89
N ALA A 34 7.23 9.91 16.60
CA ALA A 34 6.52 11.11 16.20
C ALA A 34 6.56 12.20 17.29
N LEU A 35 6.39 11.81 18.56
CA LEU A 35 6.49 12.72 19.70
C LEU A 35 7.83 13.45 19.80
N ASN A 36 8.91 12.85 19.28
CA ASN A 36 10.25 13.41 19.28
C ASN A 36 10.68 13.96 17.90
N THR A 37 9.76 14.10 16.95
CA THR A 37 10.04 14.51 15.56
C THR A 37 9.34 15.81 15.23
N THR A 38 10.11 16.79 14.72
CA THR A 38 9.56 18.05 14.23
C THR A 38 8.47 17.79 13.19
N PHE A 39 7.29 18.33 13.46
CA PHE A 39 6.14 18.18 12.59
C PHE A 39 6.34 18.93 11.26
N ILE A 40 5.95 18.29 10.17
CA ILE A 40 5.88 18.89 8.84
C ILE A 40 4.50 18.59 8.24
N HIS A 41 4.02 19.44 7.34
CA HIS A 41 2.67 19.31 6.77
C HIS A 41 2.51 18.16 5.76
N ILE A 42 3.60 17.54 5.31
CA ILE A 42 3.55 16.41 4.39
C ILE A 42 3.57 15.12 5.21
N GLU A 43 2.40 14.54 5.44
CA GLU A 43 2.19 13.38 6.32
C GLU A 43 3.05 12.17 5.91
N ASP A 44 3.04 11.80 4.63
CA ASP A 44 3.80 10.66 4.11
C ASP A 44 5.30 10.78 4.45
N VAL A 45 5.86 11.99 4.30
CA VAL A 45 7.26 12.29 4.61
C VAL A 45 7.49 12.31 6.12
N TYR A 46 6.57 12.85 6.91
CA TYR A 46 6.66 12.88 8.36
C TYR A 46 6.64 11.47 8.96
N LEU A 47 5.63 10.66 8.63
CA LEU A 47 5.39 9.37 9.26
C LEU A 47 6.25 8.27 8.63
N THR A 48 6.12 8.05 7.32
CA THR A 48 6.83 6.94 6.63
C THR A 48 8.25 7.31 6.21
N GLY A 49 8.62 8.59 6.30
CA GLY A 49 9.98 9.07 6.10
C GLY A 49 10.71 9.27 7.43
N MET A 50 10.49 10.43 8.07
CA MET A 50 11.27 10.89 9.23
C MET A 50 11.09 9.99 10.46
N CYS A 51 9.86 9.66 10.84
CA CYS A 51 9.59 8.81 12.01
C CYS A 51 10.07 7.37 11.76
N ALA A 52 9.80 6.83 10.56
CA ALA A 52 10.27 5.50 10.16
C ALA A 52 11.80 5.38 10.17
N GLU A 53 12.52 6.43 9.78
CA GLU A 53 13.98 6.45 9.75
C GLU A 53 14.58 6.38 11.16
N LYS A 54 14.01 7.11 12.12
CA LYS A 54 14.43 7.09 13.53
C LYS A 54 14.33 5.72 14.19
N ILE A 55 13.37 4.91 13.78
CA ILE A 55 13.18 3.55 14.31
C ILE A 55 13.75 2.46 13.40
N HIS A 56 14.49 2.85 12.35
CA HIS A 56 15.07 1.98 11.34
C HIS A 56 14.05 1.02 10.69
N LEU A 57 12.84 1.51 10.41
CA LEU A 57 11.77 0.72 9.81
C LEU A 57 12.02 0.55 8.30
N PRO A 58 12.11 -0.71 7.80
CA PRO A 58 12.21 -0.95 6.37
C PRO A 58 10.87 -0.66 5.68
N ARG A 59 10.95 0.01 4.53
CA ARG A 59 9.80 0.32 3.66
C ARG A 59 9.86 -0.57 2.43
N ARG A 60 8.72 -1.16 2.05
CA ARG A 60 8.64 -2.10 0.92
C ARG A 60 7.60 -1.63 -0.06
N HIS A 61 8.01 -1.40 -1.31
CA HIS A 61 7.08 -1.09 -2.40
C HIS A 61 6.40 -2.36 -2.89
N ASN A 62 5.12 -2.25 -3.25
CA ASN A 62 4.36 -3.30 -3.90
C ASN A 62 3.55 -2.65 -5.05
N ALA A 63 3.64 -3.21 -6.25
CA ALA A 63 3.00 -2.67 -7.45
C ALA A 63 1.47 -2.61 -7.39
N LEU A 64 0.84 -3.33 -6.44
CA LEU A 64 -0.61 -3.28 -6.23
C LEU A 64 -1.05 -2.05 -5.42
N PHE A 65 -0.10 -1.32 -4.82
CA PHE A 65 -0.32 0.00 -4.25
C PHE A 65 0.05 1.03 -5.32
N SER A 66 -0.96 1.68 -5.87
CA SER A 66 -0.77 2.70 -6.89
C SER A 66 -1.54 3.97 -6.55
N TYR A 67 -0.92 5.10 -6.89
CA TYR A 67 -1.55 6.42 -6.88
C TYR A 67 -2.20 6.75 -8.24
N THR A 68 -2.05 5.88 -9.24
CA THR A 68 -2.67 6.05 -10.56
C THR A 68 -4.08 5.48 -10.57
N ARG A 69 -5.02 6.21 -11.14
CA ARG A 69 -6.38 5.71 -11.39
C ARG A 69 -6.35 4.47 -12.31
N ALA A 70 -7.07 3.42 -11.94
CA ALA A 70 -7.30 2.28 -12.83
C ALA A 70 -7.99 2.73 -14.13
N LYS A 71 -7.55 2.15 -15.25
CA LYS A 71 -8.14 2.43 -16.58
C LYS A 71 -9.47 1.71 -16.80
N ASP A 72 -9.64 0.58 -16.14
CA ASP A 72 -10.78 -0.32 -16.27
C ASP A 72 -11.05 -1.05 -14.95
N TRP A 73 -12.25 -1.63 -14.83
CA TRP A 73 -12.70 -2.30 -13.62
C TRP A 73 -11.88 -3.55 -13.25
N CYS A 74 -11.31 -4.26 -14.23
CA CYS A 74 -10.47 -5.42 -13.94
C CYS A 74 -9.10 -5.03 -13.40
N SER A 75 -8.51 -3.95 -13.93
CA SER A 75 -7.33 -3.32 -13.32
C SER A 75 -7.60 -2.81 -11.91
N PHE A 76 -8.80 -2.25 -11.67
CA PHE A 76 -9.25 -1.83 -10.35
C PHE A 76 -9.27 -3.01 -9.37
N ARG A 77 -9.91 -4.13 -9.74
CA ARG A 77 -9.97 -5.35 -8.93
C ARG A 77 -8.60 -5.98 -8.66
N GLY A 78 -7.66 -5.82 -9.59
CA GLY A 78 -6.29 -6.31 -9.46
C GLY A 78 -5.42 -5.52 -8.48
N SER A 79 -5.91 -4.41 -7.91
CA SER A 79 -5.14 -3.52 -7.03
C SER A 79 -5.53 -3.66 -5.56
N ILE A 80 -4.65 -3.19 -4.66
CA ILE A 80 -4.96 -3.04 -3.24
C ILE A 80 -5.48 -1.63 -2.95
N THR A 81 -4.97 -0.62 -3.65
CA THR A 81 -5.37 0.79 -3.49
C THR A 81 -5.79 1.41 -4.81
N GLN A 82 -6.69 2.38 -4.74
CA GLN A 82 -7.11 3.21 -5.86
C GLN A 82 -7.19 4.66 -5.43
N HIS A 83 -6.66 5.55 -6.27
CA HIS A 83 -6.68 7.00 -6.05
C HIS A 83 -7.83 7.64 -6.82
N GLU A 84 -8.43 8.70 -6.25
CA GLU A 84 -9.48 9.50 -6.90
C GLU A 84 -10.69 8.69 -7.38
N VAL A 85 -11.18 7.75 -6.56
CA VAL A 85 -12.49 7.15 -6.79
C VAL A 85 -13.54 8.17 -6.38
N LYS A 86 -14.43 8.54 -7.29
CA LYS A 86 -15.53 9.44 -6.98
C LYS A 86 -16.48 8.81 -5.96
N ASP A 87 -17.01 9.63 -5.05
CA ASP A 87 -17.93 9.17 -4.01
C ASP A 87 -19.14 8.41 -4.58
N GLU A 88 -19.71 8.93 -5.66
CA GLU A 88 -20.84 8.32 -6.39
C GLU A 88 -20.51 6.93 -6.96
N SER A 89 -19.24 6.67 -7.27
CA SER A 89 -18.77 5.41 -7.87
C SER A 89 -18.21 4.42 -6.85
N MET A 90 -18.07 4.81 -5.57
CA MET A 90 -17.49 3.93 -4.54
C MET A 90 -18.35 2.69 -4.30
N LEU A 91 -19.67 2.81 -4.35
CA LEU A 91 -20.58 1.67 -4.21
C LEU A 91 -20.42 0.70 -5.39
N ASP A 92 -20.39 1.22 -6.62
CA ASP A 92 -20.19 0.39 -7.82
C ASP A 92 -18.83 -0.32 -7.78
N ALA A 93 -17.79 0.38 -7.33
CA ALA A 93 -16.48 -0.20 -7.13
C ALA A 93 -16.51 -1.33 -6.10
N TYR A 94 -17.14 -1.12 -4.94
CA TYR A 94 -17.30 -2.16 -3.93
C TYR A 94 -18.06 -3.38 -4.46
N LEU A 95 -19.19 -3.16 -5.15
CA LEU A 95 -20.00 -4.23 -5.73
C LEU A 95 -19.21 -5.01 -6.79
N PHE A 96 -18.43 -4.32 -7.62
CA PHE A 96 -17.58 -4.96 -8.62
C PHE A 96 -16.48 -5.83 -7.98
N VAL A 97 -15.73 -5.30 -7.00
CA VAL A 97 -14.60 -6.03 -6.41
C VAL A 97 -15.04 -7.18 -5.50
N SER A 98 -16.19 -7.04 -4.82
CA SER A 98 -16.74 -8.06 -3.93
C SER A 98 -17.43 -9.20 -4.67
N ASN A 99 -17.85 -8.99 -5.92
CA ASN A 99 -18.49 -10.02 -6.71
C ASN A 99 -17.48 -11.10 -7.16
N THR A 100 -17.57 -12.27 -6.54
CA THR A 100 -16.69 -13.41 -6.83
C THR A 100 -17.02 -14.13 -8.14
N SER A 101 -18.21 -13.92 -8.69
CA SER A 101 -18.65 -14.51 -9.96
C SER A 101 -18.10 -13.78 -11.17
N LEU A 102 -17.58 -12.55 -11.00
CA LEU A 102 -16.93 -11.80 -12.07
C LEU A 102 -15.53 -12.37 -12.36
N TYR A 103 -15.29 -12.63 -13.64
CA TYR A 103 -14.00 -13.07 -14.15
C TYR A 103 -13.29 -11.92 -14.86
N CYS A 104 -12.07 -11.64 -14.43
CA CYS A 104 -11.15 -10.76 -15.14
C CYS A 104 -10.09 -11.63 -15.80
N ALA A 105 -9.93 -11.50 -17.11
CA ALA A 105 -8.86 -12.18 -17.82
C ALA A 105 -7.52 -11.74 -17.23
N PRO A 106 -6.55 -12.67 -17.06
CA PRO A 106 -5.21 -12.28 -16.68
C PRO A 106 -4.65 -11.30 -17.73
N PRO A 107 -3.79 -10.33 -17.34
CA PRO A 107 -3.19 -9.40 -18.28
C PRO A 107 -2.58 -10.14 -19.47
N ALA A 108 -2.99 -9.79 -20.68
CA ALA A 108 -2.43 -10.39 -21.89
C ALA A 108 -0.95 -10.02 -22.00
N LYS A 109 -0.07 -10.95 -21.62
CA LYS A 109 1.41 -10.98 -21.73
C LYS A 109 2.20 -10.50 -20.50
N TYR A 110 2.47 -11.45 -19.61
CA TYR A 110 3.80 -11.65 -18.99
C TYR A 110 4.19 -13.14 -19.04
N MET A 111 4.30 -13.70 -20.26
CA MET A 111 5.18 -14.85 -20.50
C MET A 111 6.61 -14.33 -20.72
N ASN A 112 7.20 -13.71 -19.69
CA ASN A 112 8.62 -13.37 -19.68
C ASN A 112 9.34 -14.28 -18.69
N LYS A 113 10.24 -15.12 -19.21
CA LYS A 113 11.00 -16.20 -18.55
C LYS A 113 11.91 -15.76 -17.37
N HIS A 114 11.87 -14.50 -16.94
CA HIS A 114 12.75 -13.96 -15.89
C HIS A 114 12.10 -13.72 -14.52
N LEU A 115 10.85 -14.14 -14.30
CA LEU A 115 10.24 -14.23 -12.96
C LEU A 115 10.45 -15.60 -12.28
N ARG A 116 11.38 -16.42 -12.79
CA ARG A 116 11.71 -17.73 -12.17
C ARG A 116 12.54 -17.65 -10.88
N LYS A 117 13.03 -16.48 -10.44
CA LYS A 117 13.90 -16.39 -9.25
C LYS A 117 13.27 -15.83 -7.97
N GLN A 118 11.95 -15.60 -7.96
CA GLN A 118 11.20 -15.31 -6.72
C GLN A 118 9.91 -16.13 -6.56
N ILE A 119 9.66 -17.10 -7.44
CA ILE A 119 8.60 -18.10 -7.26
C ILE A 119 9.20 -19.28 -6.47
N GLY A 120 9.57 -18.98 -5.22
CA GLY A 120 10.01 -19.97 -4.22
C GLY A 120 9.03 -20.08 -3.06
N CYS A 121 7.94 -19.31 -3.04
CA CYS A 121 6.89 -19.45 -2.06
C CYS A 121 5.55 -19.58 -2.77
N CYS A 122 4.85 -20.68 -2.47
CA CYS A 122 3.45 -20.94 -2.78
C CYS A 122 3.10 -21.72 -4.06
N TYR A 123 3.97 -22.57 -4.61
CA TYR A 123 3.53 -23.67 -5.46
C TYR A 123 3.36 -24.94 -4.61
N GLY A 124 2.14 -25.15 -4.12
CA GLY A 124 1.81 -26.30 -3.29
C GLY A 124 0.82 -25.99 -2.18
N SER A 125 -0.33 -25.40 -2.51
CA SER A 125 -1.51 -25.44 -1.65
C SER A 125 -2.73 -25.22 -2.52
N THR A 126 -3.63 -26.19 -2.49
CA THR A 126 -5.06 -26.11 -2.79
C THR A 126 -5.56 -24.67 -2.76
N VAL A 127 -6.38 -24.26 -3.74
CA VAL A 127 -7.16 -23.01 -3.71
C VAL A 127 -7.89 -22.97 -2.36
N ARG A 128 -7.25 -22.33 -1.38
CA ARG A 128 -7.89 -21.98 -0.14
C ARG A 128 -8.84 -20.88 -0.56
N THR A 129 -10.13 -21.22 -0.59
CA THR A 129 -11.23 -20.33 -0.19
C THR A 129 -10.65 -19.21 0.64
N VAL A 130 -10.87 -17.94 0.26
CA VAL A 130 -10.42 -16.75 1.00
C VAL A 130 -10.64 -17.03 2.48
N ARG A 131 -9.58 -17.55 3.13
CA ARG A 131 -9.69 -18.02 4.50
C ARG A 131 -9.66 -16.72 5.24
N LYS A 132 -10.86 -16.30 5.65
CA LYS A 132 -11.16 -15.33 6.69
C LYS A 132 -9.84 -14.87 7.29
N ILE A 133 -9.35 -13.72 6.84
CA ILE A 133 -8.10 -13.13 7.33
C ILE A 133 -8.20 -13.23 8.85
N ARG A 134 -7.50 -14.21 9.43
CA ARG A 134 -7.39 -14.36 10.87
C ARG A 134 -6.82 -13.02 11.27
N MET A 135 -7.56 -12.21 12.04
CA MET A 135 -7.24 -10.84 12.44
C MET A 135 -5.73 -10.68 12.70
N LEU A 136 -4.96 -10.47 11.65
CA LEU A 136 -3.63 -9.93 11.73
C LEU A 136 -3.93 -8.47 11.95
N ARG A 137 -3.38 -7.93 13.04
CA ARG A 137 -3.51 -6.53 13.44
C ARG A 137 -2.79 -5.66 12.42
N ILE A 138 -3.37 -5.59 11.23
CA ILE A 138 -2.90 -4.89 10.06
C ILE A 138 -3.71 -3.61 10.02
N ILE A 139 -3.01 -2.48 10.13
CA ILE A 139 -3.63 -1.18 9.95
C ILE A 139 -3.39 -0.77 8.50
N LEU A 140 -4.49 -0.52 7.79
CA LEU A 140 -4.51 0.15 6.50
C LEU A 140 -4.87 1.61 6.77
N ILE A 141 -3.99 2.54 6.41
CA ILE A 141 -4.29 3.97 6.42
C ILE A 141 -4.45 4.39 4.97
N GLN A 142 -5.66 4.85 4.61
CA GLN A 142 -6.00 5.33 3.27
C GLN A 142 -6.27 6.85 3.35
N PHE A 143 -5.77 7.59 2.36
CA PHE A 143 -5.93 9.03 2.20
C PHE A 143 -6.72 9.37 0.94
#